data_AF-A0AAW5VCK1-F1
#
_entry.id   AF-A0AAW5VCK1-F1
#
_cell.length_a   1.000
_cell.length_b   1.000
_cell.length_c   1.000
_cell.angle_alpha   90.00
_cell.angle_beta   90.00
_cell.angle_gamma   90.00
#
_symmetry.space_group_name_H-M   'P 1'
#
loop_
_entity.id
_entity.type
_entity.pdbx_description
1 polymer ?
#
loop_
_entity_poly.entity_id
_entity_poly.type
_entity_poly.pdbx_seq_one_letter_code
_entity_poly.pdbx_strand_id
1 'polypeptide(L)'
;MDYPNNMEYMNEFSERVRSYLILIGIQNEYRIAEILSDFFKSTDLKKEFPTDWERWQNYLKTKEIEPKYLLPIASRSWQFGSMIPQSAEWKRDTKINKQSIISSLKPLFIIASIFLWSLLYYLIIFRLL
;
A
#
# COMPACT_ATOMS: atom_id res chain seq x y z
N MET A 1 -9.11 -2.53 -6.02
CA MET A 1 -8.02 -3.27 -5.34
C MET A 1 -8.68 -4.46 -4.71
N ASP A 2 -8.56 -5.65 -5.30
CA ASP A 2 -9.22 -6.84 -4.77
C ASP A 2 -8.37 -7.47 -3.66
N TYR A 3 -8.96 -7.59 -2.48
CA TYR A 3 -8.38 -8.33 -1.38
C TYR A 3 -8.65 -9.83 -1.62
N PRO A 4 -7.64 -10.70 -1.65
CA PRO A 4 -7.83 -12.13 -1.90
C PRO A 4 -8.63 -12.81 -0.77
N ASN A 5 -8.67 -12.19 0.42
CA ASN A 5 -9.43 -12.64 1.56
C ASN A 5 -10.10 -11.44 2.28
N ASN A 6 -11.40 -11.58 2.54
CA ASN A 6 -12.20 -10.61 3.29
C ASN A 6 -11.63 -10.35 4.69
N MET A 7 -11.10 -11.37 5.37
CA MET A 7 -10.56 -11.21 6.73
C MET A 7 -9.25 -10.41 6.73
N GLU A 8 -8.41 -10.59 5.70
CA GLU A 8 -7.17 -9.83 5.54
C GLU A 8 -7.47 -8.35 5.29
N TYR A 9 -8.51 -8.05 4.49
CA TYR A 9 -9.01 -6.69 4.31
C TYR A 9 -9.39 -6.05 5.63
N MET A 10 -10.25 -6.73 6.39
CA MET A 10 -10.79 -6.20 7.63
C MET A 10 -9.70 -5.89 8.64
N ASN A 11 -8.72 -6.80 8.79
CA ASN A 11 -7.60 -6.60 9.69
C ASN A 11 -6.75 -5.40 9.25
N GLU A 12 -6.39 -5.32 7.97
CA GLU A 12 -5.56 -4.23 7.46
C GLU A 12 -6.27 -2.88 7.54
N PHE A 13 -7.56 -2.83 7.18
CA PHE A 13 -8.35 -1.61 7.27
C PHE A 13 -8.45 -1.14 8.72
N SER A 14 -8.77 -2.06 9.65
CA SER A 14 -8.83 -1.80 11.10
C SER A 14 -7.52 -1.22 11.64
N GLU A 15 -6.38 -1.81 11.30
CA GLU A 15 -5.08 -1.31 11.75
C GLU A 15 -4.77 0.09 11.19
N ARG A 16 -5.13 0.36 9.93
CA ARG A 16 -4.91 1.68 9.31
C ARG A 16 -5.78 2.76 9.94
N VAL A 17 -7.07 2.49 10.17
CA VAL A 17 -7.97 3.47 10.82
C VAL A 17 -7.61 3.68 12.29
N ARG A 18 -7.20 2.63 13.00
CA ARG A 18 -6.66 2.70 14.38
C ARG A 18 -5.44 3.62 14.43
N SER A 19 -4.47 3.39 13.54
CA SER A 19 -3.25 4.19 13.44
C SER A 19 -3.56 5.65 13.12
N TYR A 20 -4.52 5.89 12.24
CA TYR A 20 -5.00 7.24 11.95
C TYR A 20 -5.54 7.95 13.20
N LEU A 21 -6.36 7.28 14.02
CA LEU A 21 -6.89 7.86 15.27
C LEU A 21 -5.77 8.27 16.25
N ILE A 22 -4.74 7.43 16.39
CA ILE A 22 -3.57 7.72 17.23
C ILE A 22 -2.85 8.97 16.70
N LEU A 23 -2.65 9.05 15.38
CA LEU A 23 -1.92 10.15 14.75
C LEU A 23 -2.65 11.50 14.82
N ILE A 24 -3.98 11.50 14.74
CA ILE A 24 -4.77 12.73 14.93
C ILE A 24 -4.85 13.16 16.41
N GLY A 25 -4.26 12.38 17.31
CA GLY A 25 -4.07 12.73 18.72
C GLY A 25 -4.98 12.02 19.71
N ILE A 26 -5.72 10.99 19.29
CA ILE A 26 -6.51 10.16 20.21
C ILE A 26 -5.60 9.08 20.79
N GLN A 27 -5.10 9.31 22.01
CA GLN A 27 -4.19 8.36 22.68
C GLN A 27 -4.91 7.41 23.66
N ASN A 28 -6.20 7.62 23.92
CA ASN A 28 -6.97 6.76 24.80
C ASN A 28 -7.43 5.51 24.05
N GLU A 29 -6.85 4.36 24.42
CA GLU A 29 -7.13 3.05 23.81
C GLU A 29 -8.61 2.65 23.91
N TYR A 30 -9.27 2.93 25.04
CA TYR A 30 -10.68 2.62 25.22
C TYR A 30 -11.55 3.42 24.23
N ARG A 31 -11.25 4.71 24.07
CA ARG A 31 -11.95 5.57 23.11
C ARG A 31 -11.69 5.14 21.67
N ILE A 32 -10.48 4.72 21.34
CA ILE A 32 -10.17 4.14 20.03
C ILE A 32 -11.03 2.89 19.78
N ALA A 33 -11.05 1.95 20.72
CA ALA A 33 -11.82 0.73 20.61
C ALA A 33 -13.32 1.00 20.45
N GLU A 34 -13.86 1.97 21.18
CA GLU A 34 -15.25 2.42 21.06
C GLU A 34 -15.57 2.96 19.66
N ILE A 35 -14.75 3.91 19.17
CA ILE A 35 -14.92 4.52 17.83
C ILE A 35 -14.87 3.45 16.73
N LEU A 36 -13.91 2.53 16.81
CA LEU A 36 -13.76 1.45 15.84
C LEU A 36 -14.94 0.48 15.90
N SER A 37 -15.35 0.07 17.10
CA SER A 37 -16.49 -0.83 17.31
C SER A 37 -17.78 -0.23 16.76
N ASP A 38 -18.05 1.05 17.03
CA ASP A 38 -19.24 1.74 16.50
C ASP A 38 -19.19 1.85 14.98
N PHE A 39 -18.04 2.21 14.39
CA PHE A 39 -17.87 2.27 12.94
C PHE A 39 -18.13 0.92 12.26
N PHE A 40 -17.48 -0.16 12.71
CA PHE A 40 -17.60 -1.47 12.08
C PHE A 40 -18.99 -2.12 12.30
N LYS A 41 -19.76 -1.69 13.30
CA LYS A 41 -21.15 -2.12 13.49
C LYS A 41 -22.14 -1.33 12.65
N SER A 42 -21.88 -0.05 12.44
CA SER A 42 -22.81 0.87 11.77
C SER A 42 -22.55 1.02 10.27
N THR A 43 -21.37 0.64 9.80
CA THR A 43 -20.94 0.84 8.41
C THR A 43 -20.72 -0.51 7.73
N ASP A 44 -21.50 -0.75 6.67
CA ASP A 44 -21.20 -1.86 5.76
C ASP A 44 -19.97 -1.50 4.92
N LEU A 45 -19.05 -2.43 4.68
CA LEU A 45 -17.81 -2.18 3.96
C LEU A 45 -17.84 -2.85 2.59
N LYS A 46 -17.53 -2.08 1.54
CA LYS A 46 -17.48 -2.57 0.17
C LYS A 46 -16.23 -3.41 -0.11
N LYS A 47 -15.28 -3.44 0.84
CA LYS A 47 -13.97 -4.10 0.71
C LYS A 47 -13.12 -3.49 -0.40
N GLU A 48 -13.37 -2.22 -0.64
CA GLU A 48 -12.65 -1.39 -1.59
C GLU A 48 -12.05 -0.23 -0.82
N PHE A 49 -10.72 -0.28 -0.64
CA PHE A 49 -10.04 0.64 0.26
C PHE A 49 -10.37 2.12 0.04
N PRO A 50 -10.37 2.67 -1.21
CA PRO A 50 -10.70 4.09 -1.42
C PRO A 50 -12.14 4.43 -0.98
N THR A 51 -13.08 3.57 -1.34
CA THR A 51 -14.51 3.75 -1.05
C THR A 51 -14.79 3.66 0.46
N ASP A 52 -14.19 2.69 1.12
CA ASP A 52 -14.35 2.49 2.57
C ASP A 52 -13.59 3.54 3.39
N TRP A 53 -12.48 4.07 2.86
CA TRP A 53 -11.79 5.20 3.46
C TRP A 53 -12.63 6.47 3.43
N GLU A 54 -13.35 6.75 2.34
CA GLU A 54 -14.28 7.86 2.27
C GLU A 54 -15.42 7.70 3.30
N ARG A 55 -15.94 6.47 3.46
CA ARG A 55 -16.93 6.15 4.50
C ARG A 55 -16.39 6.42 5.90
N TRP A 56 -15.16 6.03 6.16
CA TRP A 56 -14.47 6.31 7.43
C TRP A 56 -14.35 7.82 7.70
N GLN A 57 -13.89 8.61 6.72
CA GLN A 57 -13.79 10.07 6.87
C GLN A 57 -15.16 10.72 7.11
N ASN A 58 -16.20 10.26 6.41
CA ASN A 58 -17.56 10.73 6.61
C ASN A 58 -18.11 10.36 7.99
N TYR A 59 -17.81 9.16 8.48
CA TYR A 59 -18.16 8.74 9.83
C TYR A 59 -17.51 9.64 10.89
N LEU A 60 -16.21 9.90 10.78
CA LEU A 60 -15.51 10.80 11.71
C LEU A 60 -16.11 12.20 11.72
N LYS A 61 -16.43 12.74 10.54
CA LYS A 61 -17.10 14.04 10.40
C LYS A 61 -18.49 14.05 11.05
N THR A 62 -19.27 12.99 10.85
CA THR A 62 -20.62 12.86 11.43
C THR A 62 -20.59 12.75 12.95
N LYS A 63 -19.55 12.14 13.51
CA LYS A 63 -19.33 12.01 14.95
C LYS A 63 -18.58 13.20 15.57
N GLU A 64 -18.34 14.26 14.79
CA GLU A 64 -17.59 15.45 15.22
C GLU A 64 -16.21 15.11 15.82
N ILE A 65 -15.59 14.02 15.32
CA ILE A 65 -14.24 13.64 15.69
C ILE A 65 -13.30 14.49 14.84
N GLU A 66 -13.06 15.71 15.29
CA GLU A 66 -12.22 16.66 14.57
C GLU A 66 -10.75 16.21 14.60
N PRO A 67 -10.15 15.92 13.44
CA PRO A 67 -8.75 15.63 13.38
C PRO A 67 -7.98 16.93 13.63
N LYS A 68 -7.10 16.95 14.64
CA LYS A 68 -6.22 18.12 14.88
C LYS A 68 -5.37 18.48 13.66
N TYR A 69 -5.10 17.50 12.79
CA TYR A 69 -4.36 17.65 11.56
C TYR A 69 -5.07 16.88 10.43
N LEU A 70 -5.25 17.53 9.28
CA LEU A 70 -5.68 16.86 8.05
C LEU A 70 -4.54 15.98 7.54
N LEU A 71 -4.54 14.74 8.01
CA LEU A 71 -3.58 13.75 7.60
C LEU A 71 -4.09 13.08 6.29
N PRO A 72 -3.22 12.87 5.27
CA PRO A 72 -3.55 12.08 4.09
C PRO A 72 -4.04 10.63 4.39
N ILE A 73 -4.14 9.81 3.35
CA ILE A 73 -4.45 8.39 3.54
C ILE A 73 -3.27 7.70 4.26
N ALA A 74 -3.58 6.97 5.33
CA ALA A 74 -2.60 6.16 6.04
C ALA A 74 -1.98 5.10 5.10
N SER A 75 -0.71 5.31 4.75
CA SER A 75 0.08 4.45 3.85
C SER A 75 1.25 3.83 4.60
N ARG A 76 1.85 2.75 4.09
CA ARG A 76 2.92 2.03 4.80
C ARG A 76 4.08 2.94 5.23
N SER A 77 4.38 3.98 4.45
CA SER A 77 5.35 5.02 4.82
C SER A 77 5.06 5.67 6.18
N TRP A 78 3.78 5.73 6.56
CA TRP A 78 3.34 6.28 7.84
C TRP A 78 3.56 5.30 8.98
N GLN A 79 3.31 4.01 8.77
CA GLN A 79 3.63 2.97 9.75
C GLN A 79 5.09 3.08 10.21
N PHE A 80 6.00 3.34 9.27
CA PHE A 80 7.42 3.56 9.57
C PHE A 80 7.70 4.89 10.27
N GLY A 81 6.98 5.96 9.93
CA GLY A 81 7.14 7.29 10.54
C GLY A 81 6.51 7.43 11.93
N SER A 82 5.52 6.60 12.26
CA SER A 82 4.70 6.72 13.48
C SER A 82 5.17 5.85 14.65
N MET A 83 6.31 5.16 14.52
CA MET A 83 6.87 4.26 15.54
C MET A 83 5.87 3.19 16.03
N ILE A 84 4.93 2.79 15.18
CA ILE A 84 3.96 1.74 15.50
C ILE A 84 4.72 0.40 15.55
N PRO A 85 4.45 -0.47 16.54
CA PRO A 85 5.18 -1.72 16.70
C PRO A 85 5.13 -2.59 15.44
N GLN A 86 6.23 -3.28 15.14
CA GLN A 86 6.36 -4.16 13.97
C GLN A 86 5.32 -5.28 13.92
N SER A 87 4.70 -5.62 15.06
CA SER A 87 3.57 -6.55 15.11
C SER A 87 2.32 -6.06 14.36
N ALA A 88 2.19 -4.75 14.13
CA ALA A 88 1.12 -4.14 13.33
C ALA A 88 1.55 -4.00 11.84
N GLU A 89 2.12 -5.07 11.28
CA GLU A 89 2.62 -5.08 9.91
C GLU A 89 1.49 -4.87 8.88
N TRP A 90 1.51 -3.76 8.15
CA TRP A 90 0.63 -3.58 7.00
C TRP A 90 1.16 -4.41 5.85
N LYS A 91 0.45 -5.48 5.51
CA LYS A 91 0.95 -6.52 4.59
C LYS A 91 1.10 -6.07 3.13
N ARG A 92 0.54 -4.92 2.71
CA ARG A 92 0.57 -4.51 1.30
C ARG A 92 0.89 -3.04 1.07
N ASP A 93 2.13 -2.82 0.61
CA ASP A 93 2.28 -2.04 -0.62
C ASP A 93 2.15 -3.05 -1.76
N THR A 94 0.99 -3.13 -2.40
CA THR A 94 0.94 -3.80 -3.71
C THR A 94 1.97 -3.07 -4.57
N LYS A 95 3.07 -3.74 -4.88
CA LYS A 95 4.12 -3.24 -5.76
C LYS A 95 3.43 -2.60 -6.95
N ILE A 96 3.41 -1.28 -7.00
CA ILE A 96 3.00 -0.54 -8.19
C ILE A 96 4.07 -0.92 -9.22
N ASN A 97 3.75 -1.93 -10.02
CA ASN A 97 4.30 -2.25 -11.34
C ASN A 97 5.83 -2.24 -11.55
N LYS A 98 6.68 -2.20 -10.53
CA LYS A 98 8.15 -2.25 -10.75
C LYS A 98 8.62 -3.62 -11.26
N GLN A 99 7.92 -4.70 -10.93
CA GLN A 99 8.31 -6.05 -11.36
C GLN A 99 7.91 -6.40 -12.80
N SER A 100 6.89 -5.75 -13.38
CA SER A 100 6.48 -6.03 -14.78
C SER A 100 7.43 -5.43 -15.81
N ILE A 101 8.01 -4.27 -15.52
CA ILE A 101 9.00 -3.62 -16.39
C ILE A 101 10.33 -4.38 -16.38
N ILE A 102 10.78 -4.82 -15.19
CA ILE A 102 12.06 -5.54 -15.05
C ILE A 102 11.96 -6.97 -15.62
N SER A 103 10.79 -7.62 -15.56
CA SER A 103 10.62 -8.95 -16.17
C SER A 103 10.46 -8.91 -17.70
N SER A 104 9.87 -7.86 -18.27
CA SER A 104 9.71 -7.73 -19.73
C SER A 104 11.00 -7.35 -20.46
N LEU A 105 11.92 -6.65 -19.80
CA LEU A 105 13.19 -6.21 -20.40
C LEU A 105 14.28 -7.30 -20.47
N LYS A 106 14.20 -8.34 -19.63
CA LYS A 106 15.16 -9.46 -19.62
C LYS A 106 15.27 -10.18 -20.97
N PRO A 107 14.18 -10.62 -21.64
CA PRO A 107 14.29 -11.28 -22.93
C PRO A 107 14.85 -10.37 -24.03
N LEU A 108 14.49 -9.07 -24.02
CA LEU A 108 15.03 -8.09 -24.99
C LEU A 108 16.54 -7.87 -24.82
N PHE A 109 17.04 -7.84 -23.58
CA PHE A 109 18.47 -7.69 -23.30
C PHE A 109 19.28 -8.89 -23.81
N ILE A 110 18.74 -10.11 -23.68
CA ILE A 110 19.41 -11.33 -24.19
C ILE A 110 19.53 -11.27 -25.72
N ILE A 111 18.46 -10.89 -26.42
CA ILE A 111 18.46 -10.77 -27.88
C ILE A 111 19.46 -9.69 -28.33
N ALA A 112 19.43 -8.51 -27.72
CA ALA A 112 20.35 -7.43 -28.03
C ALA A 112 21.82 -7.82 -27.78
N SER A 113 22.08 -8.57 -26.71
CA SER A 113 23.42 -9.09 -26.40
C SER A 113 23.92 -10.04 -27.48
N ILE A 114 23.09 -10.99 -27.94
CA ILE A 114 23.46 -11.92 -29.03
C ILE A 114 23.81 -11.14 -30.29
N PHE A 115 22.98 -10.19 -30.71
CA PHE A 115 23.26 -9.37 -31.89
C PHE A 115 24.55 -8.55 -31.74
N LEU A 116 24.80 -7.97 -30.57
CA LEU A 116 26.01 -7.20 -30.30
C LEU A 116 27.27 -8.07 -30.43
N TRP A 117 27.26 -9.26 -29.82
CA TRP A 117 28.38 -10.20 -29.89
C TRP A 117 28.58 -10.77 -31.30
N SER A 118 27.51 -11.07 -32.02
CA SER A 118 27.59 -11.50 -33.42
C SER A 118 28.16 -10.40 -34.34
N LEU A 119 27.75 -9.14 -34.14
CA LEU A 119 28.28 -8.00 -34.88
C LEU A 119 29.77 -7.77 -34.58
N LEU A 120 30.15 -7.81 -33.30
CA LEU A 120 31.55 -7.71 -32.88
C LEU A 120 32.39 -8.81 -33.51
N TYR A 121 31.90 -10.05 -33.47
CA TYR A 121 32.60 -11.19 -34.06
C TYR A 121 32.76 -11.04 -35.59
N TYR A 122 31.71 -10.59 -36.27
CA TYR A 122 31.77 -10.29 -37.71
C TYR A 122 32.80 -9.21 -38.04
N LEU A 123 32.82 -8.10 -37.29
CA LEU A 123 33.78 -7.01 -37.48
C LEU A 123 35.22 -7.45 -37.19
N ILE A 124 35.44 -8.31 -36.20
CA ILE A 124 36.77 -8.84 -35.89
C ILE A 124 37.27 -9.71 -37.05
N ILE A 125 36.45 -10.62 -37.57
CA ILE A 125 36.84 -11.50 -38.69
C ILE A 125 37.13 -10.69 -39.96
N PHE A 126 36.26 -9.76 -40.33
CA PHE A 126 36.44 -8.97 -41.56
C PHE A 126 37.58 -7.95 -41.50
N ARG A 127 38.08 -7.63 -40.30
CA ARG A 127 39.22 -6.71 -40.11
C ARG A 127 40.56 -7.44 -39.98
N LEU A 128 40.53 -8.77 -39.77
CA LEU A 128 41.70 -9.66 -39.70
C LEU A 128 41.96 -10.41 -41.02
N LEU A 129 41.04 -10.34 -41.98
CA LEU A 129 41.18 -10.80 -43.36
C LEU A 129 41.55 -9.64 -44.28
#